data_AF-A0A4Y2EE27-F1
#
_entry.id   AF-A0A4Y2EE27-F1
#
_cell.length_a   1.000
_cell.length_b   1.000
_cell.length_c   1.000
_cell.angle_alpha   90.00
_cell.angle_beta   90.00
_cell.angle_gamma   90.00
#
_symmetry.space_group_name_H-M   'P 1'
#
loop_
_entity.id
_entity.type
_entity.pdbx_description
1 polymer ?
#
loop_
_entity_poly.entity_id
_entity_poly.type
_entity_poly.pdbx_seq_one_letter_code
_entity_poly.pdbx_strand_id
1 'polypeptide(L)' 'MAFKEEWLDEGIIEEVLPNEVALYGKYLPHRPVLIECNSTTPIRPVLDASAKFQGYLSLNQCLQCAPNLIELIPDIVA' A
#
# COMPACT_ATOMS: atom_id res chain seq x y z
N MET A 1 -12.19 -4.07 -16.63
CA MET A 1 -11.02 -3.22 -16.39
C MET A 1 -10.12 -3.98 -15.43
N ALA A 2 -8.83 -4.12 -15.76
CA ALA A 2 -7.87 -4.65 -14.81
C ALA A 2 -7.66 -3.60 -13.69
N PHE A 3 -7.45 -4.03 -12.44
CA PHE A 3 -7.30 -3.10 -11.30
C PHE A 3 -6.20 -2.03 -11.53
N LYS A 4 -5.17 -2.35 -12.32
CA LYS A 4 -4.10 -1.42 -12.71
C LYS A 4 -4.64 -0.24 -13.51
N GLU A 5 -5.50 -0.50 -14.49
CA GLU A 5 -6.08 0.54 -15.36
C GLU A 5 -6.99 1.46 -14.57
N GLU A 6 -7.85 0.89 -13.72
CA GLU A 6 -8.73 1.63 -12.82
C GLU A 6 -7.93 2.56 -11.88
N TRP A 7 -6.85 2.06 -11.28
CA TRP A 7 -6.01 2.87 -10.39
C TRP A 7 -5.21 3.96 -11.12
N LEU A 8 -4.82 3.72 -12.37
CA LEU A 8 -4.21 4.75 -13.22
C LEU A 8 -5.23 5.85 -13.54
N ASP A 9 -6.45 5.46 -13.93
CA ASP A 9 -7.54 6.40 -14.26
C ASP A 9 -7.98 7.22 -13.04
N GLU A 10 -7.99 6.63 -11.85
CA GLU A 10 -8.29 7.31 -10.58
C GLU A 10 -7.11 8.15 -10.04
N GLY A 11 -5.92 8.07 -10.64
CA GLY A 11 -4.72 8.79 -10.19
C GLY A 11 -4.15 8.27 -8.87
N ILE A 12 -4.45 7.01 -8.51
CA ILE A 12 -3.90 6.34 -7.32
C ILE A 12 -2.45 5.90 -7.57
N ILE A 13 -2.12 5.52 -8.80
CA ILE A 13 -0.77 5.12 -9.24
C ILE A 13 -0.36 5.85 -10.50
N GLU A 14 0.95 5.90 -10.74
CA GLU A 14 1.56 6.48 -11.94
C GLU A 14 2.60 5.52 -12.56
N GLU A 15 2.90 5.71 -13.83
CA GLU A 15 4.04 5.02 -14.45
C GLU A 15 5.35 5.67 -14.01
N VAL A 16 6.27 4.85 -13.51
CA VAL A 16 7.63 5.27 -13.17
C VAL A 16 8.38 5.59 -14.46
N LEU A 17 8.98 6.79 -14.54
CA LEU A 17 9.72 7.18 -15.74
C LEU A 17 11.01 6.36 -15.89
N PRO A 18 11.48 6.06 -17.11
CA PRO A 18 12.65 5.19 -17.32
C PRO A 18 13.94 5.68 -16.63
N ASN A 19 14.12 6.99 -16.50
CA ASN A 19 15.24 7.60 -15.78
C ASN A 19 15.14 7.45 -14.25
N GLU A 20 13.93 7.27 -13.72
CA GLU A 20 13.67 7.08 -12.30
C GLU A 20 13.82 5.62 -11.87
N VAL A 21 13.65 4.67 -12.79
CA VAL A 21 13.92 3.25 -12.54
C VAL A 21 15.37 3.01 -12.08
N ALA A 22 16.30 3.84 -12.56
CA ALA A 22 17.71 3.80 -12.18
C ALA A 22 18.01 4.50 -10.84
N LEU A 23 17.06 5.25 -10.28
CA LEU A 23 17.22 5.88 -8.98
C LEU A 23 17.14 4.83 -7.86
N TYR A 24 17.80 5.13 -6.74
CA TYR A 24 17.74 4.26 -5.58
C TYR A 24 16.31 4.26 -5.00
N GLY A 25 15.64 3.12 -5.11
CA GLY A 25 14.28 2.91 -4.63
C GLY A 25 14.04 1.47 -4.18
N LYS A 26 12.96 1.25 -3.41
CA LYS A 26 12.52 -0.09 -3.01
C LYS A 26 11.12 -0.34 -3.55
N TYR A 27 10.96 -1.46 -4.26
CA TYR A 27 9.66 -1.92 -4.71
C TYR A 27 9.00 -2.75 -3.62
N LEU A 28 7.73 -2.48 -3.35
CA LEU A 28 6.92 -3.30 -2.46
C LEU A 28 6.37 -4.50 -3.24
N PRO A 29 6.52 -5.74 -2.74
CA PRO A 29 5.87 -6.87 -3.36
C PRO A 29 4.35 -6.72 -3.21
N HIS A 30 3.62 -6.98 -4.31
CA HIS A 30 2.17 -6.95 -4.33
C HIS A 30 1.60 -8.37 -4.41
N ARG A 31 0.51 -8.62 -3.70
CA ARG A 31 -0.30 -9.84 -3.84
C ARG A 31 -1.75 -9.49 -4.13
N PRO A 32 -2.42 -10.15 -5.10
CA PRO A 32 -3.84 -9.96 -5.30
C PRO A 32 -4.60 -10.61 -4.13
N VAL A 33 -5.55 -9.88 -3.55
CA VAL A 33 -6.54 -10.47 -2.64
C VAL A 33 -7.83 -10.68 -3.42
N LEU A 34 -8.21 -11.95 -3.56
CA LEU A 34 -9.47 -12.39 -4.12
C LEU A 34 -10.43 -12.72 -2.96
N ILE A 35 -11.57 -12.05 -2.89
CA ILE A 35 -12.61 -12.38 -1.92
C ILE A 35 -13.69 -13.16 -2.66
N GLU A 36 -13.85 -14.43 -2.35
CA GLU A 36 -14.64 -15.39 -3.14
C GLU A 36 -16.16 -15.31 -2.88
N CYS A 37 -16.63 -14.42 -2.01
CA CYS A 37 -18.02 -14.46 -1.50
C CYS A 37 -19.03 -13.54 -2.20
N ASN A 38 -18.68 -12.78 -3.24
CA ASN A 38 -19.66 -11.97 -3.98
C ASN A 38 -19.40 -11.95 -5.49
N SER A 39 -20.49 -12.01 -6.26
CA SER A 39 -20.54 -12.07 -7.74
C SER A 39 -19.86 -10.89 -8.47
N THR A 40 -19.46 -9.84 -7.74
CA THR A 40 -18.84 -8.61 -8.27
C THR A 40 -17.65 -8.16 -7.43
N THR A 41 -16.80 -9.07 -6.94
CA THR A 41 -15.77 -8.66 -5.97
C THR A 41 -14.54 -8.02 -6.65
N PRO A 42 -14.26 -6.72 -6.43
CA PRO A 42 -13.09 -6.07 -7.00
C PRO A 42 -11.79 -6.66 -6.45
N ILE A 43 -10.81 -6.92 -7.33
CA ILE A 43 -9.46 -7.34 -6.95
C ILE A 43 -8.79 -6.17 -6.24
N ARG A 44 -8.37 -6.37 -4.98
CA ARG A 44 -7.60 -5.37 -4.25
C ARG A 44 -6.13 -5.78 -4.19
N PRO A 45 -5.19 -5.00 -4.76
CA PRO A 45 -3.77 -5.26 -4.55
C PRO A 45 -3.40 -4.93 -3.11
N VAL A 46 -2.69 -5.84 -2.44
CA VAL A 46 -2.10 -5.59 -1.12
C VAL A 46 -0.59 -5.44 -1.28
N LEU A 47 -0.06 -4.32 -0.80
CA LEU A 47 1.36 -4.00 -0.80
C LEU A 47 1.97 -4.38 0.56
N ASP A 48 2.99 -5.23 0.55
CA ASP A 48 3.67 -5.64 1.79
C ASP A 48 4.74 -4.63 2.21
N ALA A 49 4.34 -3.65 3.01
CA ALA A 49 5.22 -2.64 3.59
C ALA A 49 6.18 -3.19 4.67
N SER A 50 6.03 -4.45 5.09
CA SER A 50 6.91 -5.12 6.05
C SER A 50 8.08 -5.85 5.38
N ALA A 51 8.03 -6.02 4.05
CA ALA A 51 9.08 -6.65 3.27
C ALA A 51 10.43 -5.95 3.48
N LYS A 52 11.48 -6.74 3.71
CA LYS A 52 12.85 -6.26 3.92
C LYS A 52 13.87 -7.22 3.32
N PHE A 53 14.94 -6.65 2.81
CA PHE A 53 16.14 -7.39 2.40
C PHE A 53 17.12 -7.47 3.58
N GLN A 54 17.98 -8.49 3.61
CA GLN A 54 18.97 -8.64 4.68
C GLN A 54 19.85 -7.39 4.77
N GLY A 55 19.92 -6.80 5.97
CA GLY A 55 20.68 -5.57 6.22
C GLY A 55 19.96 -4.26 5.89
N TYR A 56 18.70 -4.31 5.43
CA TYR A 56 17.91 -3.11 5.10
C TYR A 56 16.62 -3.04 5.93
N LEU A 57 16.17 -1.81 6.21
CA LEU A 57 14.90 -1.53 6.88
C LEU A 57 13.70 -1.75 5.93
N SER A 58 12.56 -2.18 6.47
CA SER A 58 11.27 -2.17 5.75
C SER A 58 10.66 -0.77 5.72
N LEU A 59 9.64 -0.56 4.89
CA LEU A 59 8.94 0.73 4.84
C LEU A 59 8.34 1.10 6.21
N ASN A 60 7.70 0.14 6.88
CA ASN A 60 7.15 0.35 8.22
C ASN A 60 8.19 0.76 9.27
N GLN A 61 9.46 0.42 9.07
CA GLN A 61 10.56 0.82 9.97
C GLN A 61 11.13 2.21 9.64
N CYS A 62 10.94 2.69 8.41
CA CYS A 62 11.39 4.01 7.97
C CYS A 62 10.36 5.11 8.30
N LEU A 63 9.09 4.74 8.46
CA LEU A 63 8.01 5.68 8.78
C LEU A 63 7.86 5.84 10.30
N GLN A 64 7.66 7.08 10.75
CA GLN A 64 7.31 7.34 12.15
C GLN A 64 5.84 6.99 12.38
N CYS A 65 5.56 6.23 13.45
CA CYS A 65 4.19 6.02 13.89
C CYS A 65 3.62 7.34 14.43
N ALA A 66 2.47 7.75 13.92
CA ALA A 66 1.68 8.81 14.52
C ALA A 66 1.16 8.36 15.91
N PRO A 67 0.86 9.31 16.82
CA PRO A 67 0.23 8.99 18.10
C PRO A 67 -1.11 8.25 17.89
N ASN A 68 -1.39 7.26 18.74
CA ASN A 68 -2.62 6.48 18.65
C ASN A 68 -3.82 7.27 19.19
N LEU A 69 -4.52 7.99 18.29
CA LEU A 69 -5.68 8.81 18.66
C LEU A 69 -6.95 7.97 18.92
N ILE A 70 -6.95 6.67 18.60
CA ILE A 70 -8.11 5.79 18.87
C ILE A 70 -8.35 5.69 20.38
N GLU A 71 -7.29 5.76 21.18
CA GLU A 71 -7.39 5.74 22.64
C GLU A 71 -8.13 6.97 23.21
N LEU A 72 -8.25 8.06 22.44
CA LEU A 72 -8.97 9.27 22.83
C LEU A 72 -10.46 9.24 22.46
N ILE A 73 -10.91 8.25 21.68
CA ILE A 73 -12.31 8.13 21.26
C ILE A 73 -13.28 8.05 22.45
N PRO A 74 -13.01 7.27 23.51
CA PRO A 74 -13.90 7.21 24.68
C PRO A 74 -14.14 8.59 25.32
N ASP A 75 -13.14 9.47 25.32
CA ASP A 75 -13.22 10.81 25.92
C ASP A 75 -14.03 11.79 25.08
N ILE A 76 -14.23 11.52 23.78
CA ILE A 76 -14.96 12.39 22.84
C ILE A 76 -16.46 12.04 22.78
N VAL A 77 -16.81 10.77 23.06
CA VAL A 77 -18.19 10.25 22.93
C VAL A 77 -18.95 10.29 24.27
N ALA A 78 -18.26 10.60 25.37
CA ALA A 78 -18.83 10.79 26.70
C ALA A 78 -19.52 12.15 26.85
#